data_AF-A0A0S2EWZ6-F1
#
_entry.id   AF-A0A0S2EWZ6-F1
#
_cell.length_a   1.000
_cell.length_b   1.000
_cell.length_c   1.000
_cell.angle_alpha   90.00
_cell.angle_beta   90.00
_cell.angle_gamma   90.00
#
_symmetry.space_group_name_H-M   'P 1'
#
loop_
_entity.id
_entity.type
_entity.pdbx_description
1 polymer ?
#
loop_
_entity_poly.entity_id
_entity_poly.type
_entity_poly.pdbx_seq_one_letter_code
_entity_poly.pdbx_strand_id
1 'polypeptide(L)'
;MGRRPLAIERSDVIWAIKVVQEAGLDVVKTEIHPDGRIVLYHQLEPIPEELEETFEEWRERTALEASVNARVHAEFEAKHQGPGKEILRAKLEGSLAKHREDSRLRQEERREERKEAKRQLPEVCTPKMLADIWGCSTRHVRKLARSGELRSFTIGKQMIRIKREDAEAFQSRHGPAILEPEATAVEPTIASPSKRVRAKPLSSRSEAPSRSSRPSRTREE
;
A
#
# COMPACT_ATOMS: atom_id res chain seq x y z
N MET A 1 14.09 16.81 34.73
CA MET A 1 13.31 15.59 34.45
C MET A 1 13.06 15.51 32.95
N GLY A 2 13.97 14.91 32.17
CA GLY A 2 13.79 14.76 30.71
C GLY A 2 12.77 13.66 30.42
N ARG A 3 11.68 13.98 29.73
CA ARG A 3 10.76 12.96 29.21
C ARG A 3 11.53 12.15 28.16
N ARG A 4 11.52 10.82 28.29
CA ARG A 4 12.08 9.95 27.24
C ARG A 4 11.27 10.16 25.96
N PRO A 5 11.92 10.36 24.80
CA PRO A 5 11.20 10.44 23.54
C PRO A 5 10.42 9.13 23.35
N LEU A 6 9.14 9.26 23.00
CA LEU A 6 8.31 8.11 22.66
C LEU A 6 8.91 7.45 21.42
N ALA A 7 9.07 6.12 21.44
CA ALA A 7 9.54 5.39 20.29
C ALA A 7 8.47 5.50 19.18
N ILE A 8 8.82 6.14 18.07
CA ILE A 8 7.95 6.23 16.90
C ILE A 8 7.90 4.84 16.25
N GLU A 9 6.69 4.31 16.07
CA GLU A 9 6.49 3.06 15.36
C GLU A 9 6.35 3.30 13.86
N ARG A 10 6.65 2.29 13.04
CA ARG A 10 6.49 2.37 11.58
C ARG A 10 5.03 2.67 11.17
N SER A 11 4.08 2.23 11.98
CA SER A 11 2.64 2.52 11.87
C SER A 11 2.35 4.02 11.92
N ASP A 12 3.00 4.78 12.80
CA ASP A 12 2.80 6.23 12.94
C ASP A 12 3.22 6.98 11.67
N VAL A 13 4.33 6.57 11.06
CA VAL A 13 4.86 7.15 9.82
C VAL A 13 3.91 6.89 8.65
N ILE A 14 3.40 5.66 8.52
CA ILE A 14 2.45 5.29 7.47
C ILE A 14 1.14 6.07 7.64
N TRP A 15 0.65 6.19 8.88
CA TRP A 15 -0.55 6.97 9.17
C TRP A 15 -0.36 8.44 8.81
N ALA A 16 0.77 9.06 9.20
CA ALA A 16 1.08 10.44 8.89
C ALA A 16 1.14 10.71 7.37
N ILE A 17 1.81 9.84 6.61
CA ILE A 17 1.85 9.95 5.14
C ILE A 17 0.45 9.90 4.55
N LYS A 18 -0.39 8.96 5.02
CA LYS A 18 -1.74 8.79 4.51
C LYS A 18 -2.62 10.00 4.79
N VAL A 19 -2.54 10.59 5.97
CA VAL A 19 -3.26 11.82 6.33
C VAL A 19 -2.87 12.98 5.41
N VAL A 20 -1.58 13.12 5.11
CA VAL A 20 -1.08 14.18 4.20
C VAL A 20 -1.53 13.94 2.75
N GLN A 21 -1.52 12.69 2.28
CA GLN A 21 -2.04 12.34 0.95
C GLN A 21 -3.56 12.53 0.82
N GLU A 22 -4.32 12.23 1.88
CA GLU A 22 -5.78 12.50 1.93
C GLU A 22 -6.08 14.01 1.88
N ALA A 23 -5.15 14.85 2.34
CA ALA A 23 -5.22 16.30 2.18
C ALA A 23 -4.80 16.79 0.77
N GLY A 24 -4.47 15.88 -0.15
CA GLY A 24 -4.06 16.21 -1.52
C GLY A 24 -2.61 16.65 -1.66
N LEU A 25 -1.78 16.43 -0.63
CA LEU A 25 -0.37 16.77 -0.64
C LEU A 25 0.47 15.54 -1.05
N ASP A 26 1.27 15.70 -2.10
CA ASP A 26 2.17 14.63 -2.55
C ASP A 26 3.47 14.63 -1.75
N VAL A 27 3.71 13.57 -0.98
CA VAL A 27 4.86 13.44 -0.07
C VAL A 27 6.08 12.90 -0.83
N VAL A 28 7.14 13.70 -0.90
CA VAL A 28 8.41 13.37 -1.57
C VAL A 28 9.35 12.64 -0.64
N LYS A 29 9.43 13.10 0.60
CA LYS A 29 10.45 12.66 1.56
C LYS A 29 9.87 12.68 2.95
N THR A 30 10.25 11.67 3.74
CA THR A 30 9.89 11.56 5.15
C THR A 30 11.16 11.45 5.97
N GLU A 31 11.29 12.29 6.99
CA GLU A 31 12.42 12.27 7.94
C GLU A 31 11.89 12.17 9.37
N ILE A 32 12.60 11.42 10.21
CA ILE A 32 12.32 11.37 11.65
C ILE A 32 13.39 12.19 12.35
N HIS A 33 12.97 13.31 12.94
CA HIS A 33 13.88 14.22 13.62
C HIS A 33 14.27 13.64 15.01
N PRO A 34 15.47 13.94 15.54
CA PRO A 34 15.95 13.41 16.83
C PRO A 34 15.05 13.70 18.04
N ASP A 35 14.17 14.70 17.95
CA ASP A 35 13.19 15.05 18.98
C ASP A 35 11.91 14.19 18.94
N GLY A 36 11.81 13.25 17.99
CA GLY A 36 10.65 12.40 17.81
C GLY A 36 9.52 13.04 17.00
N ARG A 37 9.83 14.01 16.13
CA ARG A 37 8.87 14.53 15.14
C ARG A 37 9.05 13.84 13.79
N ILE A 38 7.94 13.57 13.12
CA ILE A 38 7.92 13.11 11.72
C ILE A 38 7.79 14.35 10.85
N VAL A 39 8.78 14.60 10.00
CA VAL A 39 8.80 15.71 9.03
C VAL A 39 8.51 15.15 7.65
N LEU A 40 7.45 15.64 7.01
CA LEU A 40 7.02 15.24 5.67
C LEU A 40 7.26 16.41 4.72
N TYR A 41 8.06 16.18 3.68
CA TYR A 41 8.33 17.16 2.63
C TYR A 41 7.41 16.86 1.44
N HIS A 42 6.76 17.88 0.90
CA HIS A 42 5.87 17.78 -0.26
C HIS A 42 6.34 18.65 -1.42
N GLN A 43 5.89 18.35 -2.65
CA GLN A 43 6.29 19.12 -3.85
C GLN A 43 5.59 20.45 -4.05
N LEU A 44 4.56 20.79 -3.26
CA LEU A 44 3.90 22.08 -3.46
C LEU A 44 4.92 23.22 -3.41
N GLU A 45 4.83 24.09 -4.40
CA GLU A 45 5.58 25.34 -4.44
C GLU A 45 5.32 26.08 -3.12
N PRO A 46 6.36 26.69 -2.52
CA PRO A 46 6.19 27.49 -1.31
C PRO A 46 5.07 28.48 -1.56
N ILE A 47 4.11 28.51 -0.62
CA ILE A 47 3.01 29.48 -0.66
C ILE A 47 3.67 30.86 -0.82
N PRO A 48 3.34 31.61 -1.89
CA PRO A 48 3.89 32.95 -2.10
C PRO A 48 3.73 33.77 -0.81
N GLU A 49 4.72 34.58 -0.42
CA GLU A 49 4.60 35.46 0.77
C GLU A 49 3.36 36.36 0.71
N GLU A 50 2.88 36.69 -0.50
CA GLU A 50 1.62 37.42 -0.74
C GLU A 50 0.36 36.67 -0.26
N LEU A 51 0.43 35.36 -0.03
CA LEU A 51 -0.65 34.55 0.56
C LEU A 51 -0.51 34.38 2.08
N GLU A 52 0.57 34.82 2.73
CA GLU A 52 0.62 34.81 4.21
C GLU A 52 -0.40 35.77 4.82
N GLU A 53 -0.62 36.93 4.19
CA GLU A 53 -1.72 37.85 4.54
C GLU A 53 -3.10 37.17 4.40
N THR A 54 -3.23 36.18 3.52
CA THR A 54 -4.49 35.43 3.35
C THR A 54 -4.74 34.38 4.42
N PHE A 55 -3.72 33.93 5.16
CA PHE A 55 -3.93 32.93 6.21
C PHE A 55 -4.58 33.54 7.45
N GLU A 56 -4.13 34.72 7.89
CA GLU A 56 -4.78 35.44 8.99
C GLU A 56 -6.19 35.88 8.58
N GLU A 57 -6.37 36.40 7.37
CA GLU A 57 -7.70 36.72 6.84
C GLU A 57 -8.61 35.48 6.72
N TRP A 58 -8.09 34.33 6.29
CA TRP A 58 -8.84 33.08 6.24
C TRP A 58 -9.21 32.58 7.64
N ARG A 59 -8.30 32.71 8.60
CA ARG A 59 -8.52 32.34 10.00
C ARG A 59 -9.57 33.25 10.65
N GLU A 60 -9.51 34.55 10.41
CA GLU A 60 -10.52 35.49 10.86
C GLU A 60 -11.87 35.22 10.19
N ARG A 61 -11.88 34.93 8.88
CA ARG A 61 -13.09 34.56 8.13
C ARG A 61 -13.73 33.30 8.68
N THR A 62 -12.95 32.25 8.95
CA THR A 62 -13.46 31.00 9.52
C THR A 62 -13.90 31.17 10.98
N ALA A 63 -13.21 32.00 11.77
CA ALA A 63 -13.65 32.35 13.11
C ALA A 63 -14.97 33.14 13.11
N LEU A 64 -15.12 34.07 12.18
CA LEU A 64 -16.34 34.85 11.99
C LEU A 64 -17.49 33.97 11.50
N GLU A 65 -17.24 33.07 10.55
CA GLU A 65 -18.22 32.09 10.08
C GLU A 65 -18.64 31.12 11.20
N ALA A 66 -17.69 30.64 12.01
CA ALA A 66 -17.99 29.83 13.19
C ALA A 66 -18.83 30.61 14.23
N SER A 67 -18.54 31.89 14.45
CA SER A 67 -19.32 32.77 15.33
C SER A 67 -20.74 32.99 14.80
N VAL A 68 -20.89 33.24 13.50
CA VAL A 68 -22.21 33.38 12.84
C VAL A 68 -23.00 32.07 12.96
N ASN A 69 -22.38 30.94 12.65
CA ASN A 69 -23.01 29.63 12.76
C ASN A 69 -23.41 29.31 14.20
N ALA A 70 -22.57 29.64 15.18
CA ALA A 70 -22.90 29.48 16.60
C ALA A 70 -24.09 30.36 17.00
N ARG A 71 -24.16 31.61 16.52
CA ARG A 71 -25.29 32.51 16.80
C ARG A 71 -26.58 32.02 16.15
N VAL A 72 -26.53 31.56 14.90
CA VAL A 72 -27.67 30.95 14.21
C VAL A 72 -28.14 29.69 14.95
N HIS A 73 -27.23 28.83 15.40
CA HIS A 73 -27.56 27.67 16.22
C HIS A 73 -28.21 28.07 17.54
N ALA A 74 -27.67 29.08 18.25
CA ALA A 74 -28.24 29.56 19.51
C ALA A 74 -29.63 30.17 19.32
N GLU A 75 -29.85 30.97 18.26
CA GLU A 75 -31.16 31.52 17.90
C GLU A 75 -32.15 30.41 17.51
N PHE A 76 -31.70 29.38 16.78
CA PHE A 76 -32.50 28.21 16.44
C PHE A 76 -32.88 27.41 17.69
N GLU A 77 -31.95 27.20 18.62
CA GLU A 77 -32.22 26.53 19.89
C GLU A 77 -33.18 27.32 20.78
N ALA A 78 -33.05 28.65 20.84
CA ALA A 78 -33.94 29.53 21.58
C ALA A 78 -35.36 29.53 21.01
N LYS A 79 -35.51 29.58 19.68
CA LYS A 79 -36.82 29.52 19.00
C LYS A 79 -37.50 28.16 19.13
N HIS A 80 -36.74 27.10 19.39
CA HIS A 80 -37.26 25.75 19.52
C HIS A 80 -37.19 25.21 20.96
N GLN A 81 -37.09 26.07 21.98
CA GLN A 81 -37.32 25.67 23.37
C GLN A 81 -38.81 25.34 23.56
N GLY A 82 -39.19 24.11 23.24
CA GLY A 82 -40.57 23.59 23.35
C GLY A 82 -40.69 22.17 22.79
N PRO A 83 -41.89 21.57 22.81
CA PRO A 83 -42.12 20.18 22.39
C PRO A 83 -41.71 19.91 20.92
N GLY A 84 -41.55 20.94 20.09
CA GLY A 84 -41.04 20.83 18.73
C GLY A 84 -39.57 20.36 18.64
N LYS A 85 -38.71 20.69 19.61
CA LYS A 85 -37.30 20.23 19.61
C LYS A 85 -37.18 18.74 19.90
N GLU A 86 -38.05 18.20 20.74
CA GLU A 86 -38.10 16.75 21.00
C GLU A 86 -38.54 15.98 19.75
N ILE A 87 -39.53 16.49 19.01
CA ILE A 87 -39.97 15.86 17.75
C ILE A 87 -38.84 15.87 16.71
N LEU A 88 -38.14 17.00 16.55
CA LEU A 88 -37.01 17.10 15.61
C LEU A 88 -35.84 16.21 16.03
N ARG A 89 -35.53 16.15 17.33
CA ARG A 89 -34.49 15.26 17.86
C ARG A 89 -34.85 13.80 17.64
N ALA A 90 -36.08 13.39 17.93
CA ALA A 90 -36.55 12.02 17.68
C ALA A 90 -36.49 11.66 16.19
N LYS A 91 -36.84 12.60 15.29
CA LYS A 91 -36.68 12.41 13.85
C LYS A 91 -35.22 12.26 13.43
N LEU A 92 -34.32 13.08 13.98
CA LEU A 92 -32.89 13.00 13.70
C LEU A 92 -32.30 11.67 14.20
N GLU A 93 -32.63 11.28 15.44
CA GLU A 93 -32.20 10.00 16.03
C GLU A 93 -32.71 8.81 15.23
N GLY A 94 -33.96 8.84 14.77
CA GLY A 94 -34.52 7.83 13.86
C GLY A 94 -33.77 7.77 12.52
N SER A 95 -33.43 8.92 11.94
CA SER A 95 -32.65 8.98 10.69
C SER A 95 -31.22 8.46 10.88
N LEU A 96 -30.59 8.78 12.01
CA LEU A 96 -29.24 8.27 12.35
C LEU A 96 -29.27 6.76 12.60
N ALA A 97 -30.30 6.25 13.27
CA ALA A 97 -30.49 4.82 13.49
C ALA A 97 -30.62 4.07 12.15
N LYS A 98 -31.44 4.59 11.24
CA LYS A 98 -31.59 4.04 9.88
C LYS A 98 -30.27 4.05 9.12
N HIS A 99 -29.52 5.15 9.13
CA HIS A 99 -28.21 5.23 8.47
C HIS A 99 -27.20 4.24 9.07
N ARG A 100 -27.21 4.03 10.39
CA ARG A 100 -26.36 3.03 11.06
C ARG A 100 -26.72 1.61 10.63
N GLU A 101 -28.01 1.30 10.53
CA GLU A 101 -28.50 0.01 10.07
C GLU A 101 -28.13 -0.25 8.59
N ASP A 102 -28.37 0.73 7.72
CA ASP A 102 -27.97 0.68 6.30
C ASP A 102 -26.45 0.47 6.16
N SER A 103 -25.66 1.16 6.99
CA SER A 103 -24.20 0.98 7.02
C SER A 103 -23.80 -0.43 7.45
N ARG A 104 -24.52 -1.02 8.40
CA ARG A 104 -24.28 -2.40 8.86
C ARG A 104 -24.63 -3.40 7.76
N LEU A 105 -25.79 -3.25 7.12
CA LEU A 105 -26.23 -4.08 6.00
C LEU A 105 -25.21 -4.03 4.84
N ARG A 106 -24.74 -2.84 4.47
CA ARG A 106 -23.67 -2.69 3.44
C ARG A 106 -22.33 -3.30 3.84
N GLN A 107 -22.02 -3.37 5.13
CA GLN A 107 -20.82 -4.08 5.58
C GLN A 107 -21.01 -5.59 5.52
N GLU A 108 -22.18 -6.09 5.92
CA GLU A 108 -22.53 -7.52 5.83
C GLU A 108 -22.57 -7.99 4.38
N GLU A 109 -23.20 -7.25 3.48
CA GLU A 109 -23.23 -7.51 2.04
C GLU A 109 -21.81 -7.60 1.47
N ARG A 110 -20.94 -6.62 1.73
CA ARG A 110 -19.52 -6.67 1.33
C ARG A 110 -18.75 -7.85 1.91
N ARG A 111 -19.12 -8.34 3.10
CA ARG A 111 -18.52 -9.54 3.68
C ARG A 111 -19.00 -10.80 2.96
N GLU A 112 -20.28 -10.88 2.61
CA GLU A 112 -20.82 -12.00 1.85
C GLU A 112 -20.31 -12.03 0.40
N GLU A 113 -20.25 -10.89 -0.29
CA GLU A 113 -19.62 -10.79 -1.62
C GLU A 113 -18.17 -11.28 -1.60
N ARG A 114 -17.40 -10.92 -0.56
CA ARG A 114 -16.04 -11.43 -0.37
C ARG A 114 -16.00 -12.94 -0.14
N LYS A 115 -16.96 -13.51 0.59
CA LYS A 115 -17.08 -14.97 0.79
C LYS A 115 -17.49 -15.66 -0.50
N GLU A 116 -18.40 -15.08 -1.27
CA GLU A 116 -18.86 -15.64 -2.53
C GLU A 116 -17.77 -15.59 -3.61
N ALA A 117 -17.08 -14.46 -3.75
CA ALA A 117 -15.89 -14.35 -4.59
C ALA A 117 -14.83 -15.39 -4.18
N LYS A 118 -14.66 -15.60 -2.87
CA LYS A 118 -13.79 -16.67 -2.36
C LYS A 118 -14.29 -18.06 -2.76
N ARG A 119 -15.59 -18.34 -2.80
CA ARG A 119 -16.16 -19.64 -3.22
C ARG A 119 -16.00 -19.88 -4.72
N GLN A 120 -16.14 -18.85 -5.54
CA GLN A 120 -16.06 -18.96 -7.00
C GLN A 120 -14.63 -19.15 -7.55
N LEU A 121 -13.59 -19.02 -6.73
CA LEU A 121 -12.24 -19.37 -7.18
C LEU A 121 -12.16 -20.86 -7.57
N PRO A 122 -11.44 -21.20 -8.65
CA PRO A 122 -11.25 -22.59 -9.02
C PRO A 122 -10.43 -23.33 -7.96
N GLU A 123 -10.70 -24.62 -7.80
CA GLU A 123 -9.96 -25.50 -6.87
C GLU A 123 -8.46 -25.51 -7.14
N VAL A 124 -8.08 -25.31 -8.41
CA VAL A 124 -6.69 -25.20 -8.87
C VAL A 124 -6.43 -23.82 -9.43
N CYS A 125 -5.53 -23.08 -8.78
CA CYS A 125 -5.14 -21.74 -9.17
C CYS A 125 -3.88 -21.74 -10.05
N THR A 126 -3.81 -20.76 -10.95
CA THR A 126 -2.55 -20.42 -11.63
C THR A 126 -1.73 -19.43 -10.78
N PRO A 127 -0.41 -19.35 -10.98
CA PRO A 127 0.41 -18.34 -10.32
C PRO A 127 -0.04 -16.90 -10.59
N LYS A 128 -0.66 -16.64 -11.75
CA LYS A 128 -1.23 -15.32 -12.09
C LYS A 128 -2.43 -15.01 -11.20
N MET A 129 -3.38 -15.94 -11.09
CA MET A 129 -4.55 -15.78 -10.24
C MET A 129 -4.17 -15.61 -8.76
N LEU A 130 -3.22 -16.39 -8.25
CA LEU A 130 -2.74 -16.23 -6.88
C LEU A 130 -2.04 -14.89 -6.64
N ALA A 131 -1.29 -14.40 -7.64
CA ALA A 131 -0.70 -13.08 -7.58
C ALA A 131 -1.76 -11.97 -7.45
N ASP A 132 -2.83 -12.06 -8.24
CA ASP A 132 -3.95 -11.09 -8.19
C ASP A 132 -4.68 -11.15 -6.83
N ILE A 133 -4.89 -12.35 -6.28
CA ILE A 133 -5.57 -12.56 -4.97
C ILE A 133 -4.72 -12.05 -3.80
N TRP A 134 -3.41 -12.29 -3.86
CA TRP A 134 -2.48 -11.89 -2.82
C TRP A 134 -2.00 -10.44 -2.99
N GLY A 135 -2.21 -9.81 -4.14
CA GLY A 135 -1.65 -8.47 -4.42
C GLY A 135 -0.12 -8.48 -4.53
N CYS A 136 0.47 -9.59 -5.02
CA CYS A 136 1.91 -9.72 -5.19
C CYS A 136 2.29 -9.98 -6.66
N SER A 137 3.57 -9.91 -7.00
CA SER A 137 3.99 -10.18 -8.39
C SER A 137 3.90 -11.68 -8.72
N THR A 138 3.52 -12.02 -9.96
CA THR A 138 3.53 -13.42 -10.44
C THR A 138 4.91 -14.08 -10.32
N ARG A 139 5.98 -13.28 -10.43
CA ARG A 139 7.37 -13.74 -10.23
C ARG A 139 7.60 -14.20 -8.80
N HIS A 140 7.03 -13.51 -7.81
CA HIS A 140 7.13 -13.88 -6.40
C HIS A 140 6.45 -15.22 -6.14
N VAL A 141 5.21 -15.42 -6.61
CA VAL A 141 4.50 -16.72 -6.48
C VAL A 141 5.30 -17.86 -7.14
N ARG A 142 5.89 -17.61 -8.32
CA ARG A 142 6.76 -18.60 -8.98
C ARG A 142 8.05 -18.87 -8.20
N LYS A 143 8.61 -17.87 -7.52
CA LYS A 143 9.78 -18.04 -6.65
C LYS A 143 9.43 -18.95 -5.48
N LEU A 144 8.30 -18.70 -4.79
CA LEU A 144 7.81 -19.53 -3.68
C LEU A 144 7.53 -20.98 -4.11
N ALA A 145 6.95 -21.16 -5.30
CA ALA A 145 6.70 -22.48 -5.85
C ALA A 145 8.01 -23.24 -6.17
N ARG A 146 9.04 -22.55 -6.68
CA ARG A 146 10.35 -23.15 -6.99
C ARG A 146 11.20 -23.39 -5.75
N SER A 147 11.10 -22.55 -4.72
CA SER A 147 11.80 -22.76 -3.45
C SER A 147 11.20 -23.91 -2.63
N GLY A 148 9.98 -24.35 -2.98
CA GLY A 148 9.25 -25.40 -2.26
C GLY A 148 8.53 -24.90 -1.00
N GLU A 149 8.58 -23.59 -0.74
CA GLU A 149 7.81 -22.96 0.34
C GLU A 149 6.31 -23.04 0.08
N LEU A 150 5.91 -22.86 -1.20
CA LEU A 150 4.54 -23.05 -1.64
C LEU A 150 4.40 -24.40 -2.35
N ARG A 151 3.62 -25.30 -1.75
CA ARG A 151 3.29 -26.59 -2.36
C ARG A 151 2.61 -26.37 -3.70
N SER A 152 3.22 -26.91 -4.75
CA SER A 152 2.74 -26.78 -6.11
C SER A 152 3.05 -28.04 -6.89
N PHE A 153 2.30 -28.26 -7.97
CA PHE A 153 2.56 -29.35 -8.90
C PHE A 153 2.69 -28.78 -10.31
N THR A 154 3.46 -29.47 -11.13
CA THR A 154 3.69 -29.07 -12.53
C THR A 154 2.88 -29.96 -13.45
N ILE A 155 2.26 -29.34 -14.46
CA ILE A 155 1.62 -30.03 -15.58
C ILE A 155 2.55 -29.83 -16.79
N GLY A 156 3.11 -30.92 -17.29
CA GLY A 156 4.10 -30.88 -18.35
C GLY A 156 5.42 -30.22 -17.89
N LYS A 157 6.08 -29.50 -18.81
CA LYS A 157 7.44 -28.98 -18.56
C LYS A 157 7.49 -27.64 -17.82
N GLN A 158 6.42 -26.85 -17.84
CA GLN A 158 6.48 -25.45 -17.36
C GLN A 158 5.21 -24.91 -16.67
N MET A 159 4.07 -25.60 -16.72
CA MET A 159 2.85 -25.06 -16.13
C MET A 159 2.76 -25.42 -14.65
N ILE A 160 2.96 -24.42 -13.79
CA ILE A 160 2.78 -24.58 -12.34
C ILE A 160 1.29 -24.40 -12.02
N ARG A 161 0.75 -25.31 -11.21
CA ARG A 161 -0.59 -25.26 -10.64
C ARG A 161 -0.49 -25.39 -9.12
N ILE A 162 -1.33 -24.65 -8.41
CA ILE A 162 -1.33 -24.60 -6.96
C ILE A 162 -2.76 -24.90 -6.52
N LYS A 163 -2.94 -25.88 -5.64
CA LYS A 163 -4.25 -26.17 -5.07
C LYS A 163 -4.66 -25.03 -4.15
N ARG A 164 -5.96 -24.70 -4.11
CA ARG A 164 -6.48 -23.67 -3.21
C ARG A 164 -6.09 -23.97 -1.76
N GLU A 165 -6.25 -25.22 -1.33
CA GLU A 165 -5.94 -25.66 0.04
C GLU A 165 -4.48 -25.37 0.44
N ASP A 166 -3.53 -25.65 -0.46
CA ASP A 166 -2.11 -25.39 -0.22
C ASP A 166 -1.81 -23.88 -0.13
N ALA A 167 -2.47 -23.07 -0.95
CA ALA A 167 -2.36 -21.61 -0.91
C ALA A 167 -2.95 -21.03 0.39
N GLU A 168 -4.09 -21.53 0.85
CA GLU A 168 -4.71 -21.12 2.11
C GLU A 168 -3.90 -21.55 3.33
N ALA A 169 -3.34 -22.77 3.30
CA ALA A 169 -2.43 -23.26 4.33
C ALA A 169 -1.16 -22.41 4.42
N PHE A 170 -0.61 -21.98 3.28
CA PHE A 170 0.53 -21.05 3.24
C PHE A 170 0.16 -19.70 3.86
N GLN A 171 -0.96 -19.11 3.45
CA GLN A 171 -1.42 -17.82 3.99
C GLN A 171 -1.71 -17.88 5.50
N SER A 172 -2.22 -19.01 5.99
CA SER A 172 -2.48 -19.21 7.42
C SER A 172 -1.18 -19.29 8.26
N ARG A 173 -0.09 -19.84 7.70
CA ARG A 173 1.21 -19.93 8.37
C ARG A 173 1.97 -18.60 8.40
N HIS A 174 1.86 -17.85 7.30
CA HIS A 174 2.66 -16.65 7.08
C HIS A 174 1.90 -15.34 7.40
N GLY A 175 0.60 -15.44 7.67
CA GLY A 175 -0.27 -14.29 7.95
C GLY A 175 -0.49 -13.41 6.71
N PRO A 176 -1.41 -12.43 6.81
CA PRO A 176 -1.62 -11.44 5.74
C PRO A 176 -0.43 -10.48 5.56
N ALA A 177 0.58 -10.52 6.45
CA ALA A 177 1.68 -9.56 6.50
C ALA A 177 2.69 -9.69 5.33
N ILE A 178 2.72 -10.82 4.60
CA ILE A 178 3.57 -10.96 3.40
C ILE A 178 3.04 -10.13 2.21
N LEU A 179 1.84 -9.55 2.33
CA LEU A 179 1.20 -8.79 1.26
C LEU A 179 1.48 -7.29 1.30
N GLU A 180 2.31 -6.81 2.23
CA GLU A 180 3.01 -5.56 1.93
C GLU A 180 3.92 -5.89 0.75
N PRO A 181 3.66 -5.38 -0.47
CA PRO A 181 4.72 -5.37 -1.44
C PRO A 181 5.87 -4.71 -0.68
N GLU A 182 7.03 -5.37 -0.61
CA GLU A 182 8.27 -4.63 -0.48
C GLU A 182 8.15 -3.57 -1.56
N ALA A 183 7.66 -2.39 -1.16
CA ALA A 183 7.42 -1.24 -1.99
C ALA A 183 8.77 -1.09 -2.62
N THR A 184 8.80 -1.45 -3.90
CA THR A 184 10.00 -1.66 -4.68
C THR A 184 10.93 -0.60 -4.21
N ALA A 185 11.95 -0.99 -3.43
CA ALA A 185 13.10 -0.16 -3.23
C ALA A 185 13.46 0.15 -4.67
N VAL A 186 13.15 1.38 -5.06
CA VAL A 186 13.54 1.91 -6.34
C VAL A 186 15.04 1.94 -6.15
N GLU A 187 15.70 0.82 -6.46
CA GLU A 187 17.11 0.86 -6.76
C GLU A 187 17.16 1.99 -7.79
N PRO A 188 17.91 3.07 -7.48
CA PRO A 188 18.02 4.15 -8.42
C PRO A 188 18.51 3.48 -9.70
N THR A 189 17.63 3.42 -10.69
CA THR A 189 18.05 3.29 -12.07
C THR A 189 18.81 4.58 -12.29
N ILE A 190 20.09 4.56 -11.91
CA ILE A 190 21.08 5.51 -12.38
C ILE A 190 21.03 5.27 -13.87
N ALA A 191 20.23 6.11 -14.53
CA ALA A 191 20.17 6.23 -15.96
C ALA A 191 21.62 6.27 -16.41
N SER A 192 22.05 5.21 -17.08
CA SER A 192 23.31 5.19 -17.80
C SER A 192 23.18 6.22 -18.90
N PRO A 193 23.81 7.41 -18.79
CA PRO A 193 23.76 8.36 -19.86
C PRO A 193 24.90 8.00 -20.81
N SER A 194 24.54 7.73 -22.05
CA SER A 194 25.31 8.15 -23.22
C SER A 194 26.69 7.53 -23.46
N LYS A 195 26.74 6.74 -24.54
CA LYS A 195 27.75 6.80 -25.60
C LYS A 195 29.21 6.89 -25.13
N ARG A 196 29.77 5.77 -24.66
CA ARG A 196 31.22 5.58 -24.79
C ARG A 196 31.55 5.17 -26.22
N VAL A 197 32.23 6.09 -26.87
CA VAL A 197 32.94 5.95 -28.14
C VAL A 197 33.56 4.56 -28.28
N ARG A 198 33.28 3.93 -29.43
CA ARG A 198 33.87 2.70 -29.92
C ARG A 198 35.40 2.85 -30.00
N ALA A 199 36.11 2.55 -28.92
CA ALA A 199 37.55 2.38 -28.96
C ALA A 199 37.87 1.09 -29.75
N LYS A 200 38.81 1.22 -30.68
CA LYS A 200 39.32 0.11 -31.50
C LYS A 200 39.86 -1.00 -30.59
N PRO A 201 39.52 -2.28 -30.82
CA PRO A 201 40.13 -3.38 -30.09
C PRO A 201 41.60 -3.50 -30.50
N LEU A 202 42.51 -3.25 -29.56
CA LEU A 202 43.89 -3.68 -29.67
C LEU A 202 43.92 -5.20 -29.54
N SER A 203 44.17 -5.84 -30.67
CA SER A 203 44.66 -7.20 -30.81
C SER A 203 45.84 -7.44 -29.86
N SER A 204 45.60 -8.19 -28.79
CA SER A 204 46.65 -8.96 -28.10
C SER A 204 46.29 -10.44 -28.21
N ARG A 205 46.70 -10.97 -29.35
CA ARG A 205 47.02 -12.37 -29.62
C ARG A 205 47.82 -12.96 -28.44
N SER A 206 47.21 -13.80 -27.62
CA SER A 206 47.92 -14.75 -26.77
C SER A 206 47.37 -16.15 -27.02
N GLU A 207 48.19 -16.86 -27.80
CA GLU A 207 48.27 -18.29 -28.09
C GLU A 207 47.42 -19.24 -27.23
N ALA A 208 46.65 -20.06 -27.94
CA ALA A 208 46.08 -21.30 -27.44
C ALA A 208 47.18 -22.37 -27.27
N PRO A 209 47.25 -23.07 -26.13
CA PRO A 209 47.93 -24.35 -26.08
C PRO A 209 47.03 -25.44 -26.66
N SER A 210 47.48 -25.97 -27.79
CA SER A 210 47.05 -27.23 -28.38
C SER A 210 47.37 -28.44 -27.50
N ARG A 211 46.57 -29.51 -27.67
CA ARG A 211 46.78 -30.91 -27.21
C ARG A 211 46.28 -31.17 -25.78
N SER A 212 45.58 -32.25 -25.46
CA SER A 212 45.77 -33.61 -25.94
C SER A 212 44.50 -34.46 -25.85
N SER A 213 44.36 -35.33 -26.84
CA SER A 213 43.59 -36.57 -26.92
C SER A 213 43.33 -37.28 -25.60
N ARG A 214 42.10 -37.77 -25.40
CA ARG A 214 41.84 -38.85 -24.42
C ARG A 214 41.08 -40.00 -25.12
N PRO A 215 41.59 -41.24 -24.98
CA PRO A 215 41.20 -42.36 -25.84
C PRO A 215 39.89 -43.01 -25.43
N SER A 216 39.26 -43.59 -26.45
CA SER A 216 38.24 -44.64 -26.39
C SER A 216 38.68 -45.80 -25.51
N ARG A 217 37.88 -46.11 -24.48
CA ARG A 217 37.98 -47.36 -23.72
C ARG A 217 36.85 -48.30 -24.16
N THR A 218 37.19 -49.21 -25.06
CA THR A 218 36.58 -50.53 -25.18
C THR A 218 36.95 -51.38 -23.96
N ARG A 219 36.08 -52.30 -23.54
CA ARG A 219 36.34 -53.66 -23.01
C ARG A 219 35.04 -54.22 -22.37
N GLU A 220 34.27 -55.03 -23.09
CA GLU A 220 34.24 -56.53 -23.17
C GLU A 220 33.37 -57.18 -22.09
N GLU A 221 32.50 -58.07 -22.61
CA GLU A 221 31.82 -59.27 -22.06
C GLU A 221 30.98 -59.18 -20.78
#